data_AF-A0A5B1QMD6-F1
#
_entry.id   AF-A0A5B1QMD6-F1
#
_cell.length_a   1.000
_cell.length_b   1.000
_cell.length_c   1.000
_cell.angle_alpha   90.00
_cell.angle_beta   90.00
_cell.angle_gamma   90.00
#
_symmetry.space_group_name_H-M   'P 1'
#
loop_
_entity.id
_entity.type
_entity.pdbx_description
1 polymer ?
#
loop_
_entity_poly.entity_id
_entity_poly.type
_entity_poly.pdbx_seq_one_letter_code
_entity_poly.pdbx_strand_id
1 'polypeptide(L)'
;MATAPSTVPSSFRSAYRLFLRAVSASVLHNKHAKRDLIRIWRPSFHDAAKVICKRDDRSLSAAERQRCEQWVDHWGQNLDNTMEFLLSSANSGGLAHKVTRNLSQLHFGYYRWVKDSLFRPILWDPSPESHANKKPTLRADNRAEKKKRRMRFDEEGFGALEETVRMAEATSGLLLGRIQYFKKKA
;
A
#
# COMPACT_ATOMS: atom_id res chain seq x y z
N MET A 1 -8.95 34.17 -12.34
CA MET A 1 -9.72 33.77 -11.15
C MET A 1 -9.01 32.57 -10.52
N ALA A 2 -8.48 32.73 -9.31
CA ALA A 2 -7.74 31.67 -8.63
C ALA A 2 -8.71 30.57 -8.15
N THR A 3 -8.59 29.37 -8.70
CA THR A 3 -9.28 28.18 -8.20
C THR A 3 -8.69 27.82 -6.84
N ALA A 4 -9.47 27.96 -5.78
CA ALA A 4 -9.09 27.49 -4.44
C ALA A 4 -8.68 26.00 -4.51
N PRO A 5 -7.70 25.54 -3.70
CA PRO A 5 -7.35 24.13 -3.67
C PRO A 5 -8.60 23.33 -3.29
N SER A 6 -8.96 22.35 -4.12
CA SER A 6 -10.09 21.45 -3.94
C SER A 6 -9.97 20.76 -2.57
N THR A 7 -10.67 21.36 -1.61
CA THR A 7 -10.53 21.02 -0.20
C THR A 7 -11.40 19.79 0.04
N VAL A 8 -10.77 18.65 0.33
CA VAL A 8 -11.50 17.39 0.58
C VAL A 8 -12.59 17.59 1.65
N PRO A 9 -13.82 17.09 1.44
CA PRO A 9 -14.95 17.30 2.36
C PRO A 9 -14.64 16.92 3.82
N SER A 10 -15.29 17.59 4.76
CA SER A 10 -15.13 17.35 6.20
C SER A 10 -15.53 15.93 6.61
N SER A 11 -16.58 15.38 6.01
CA SER A 11 -17.05 14.00 6.21
C SER A 11 -15.94 12.98 5.92
N PHE A 12 -15.25 13.12 4.78
CA PHE A 12 -14.14 12.26 4.41
C PHE A 12 -12.98 12.34 5.42
N ARG A 13 -12.65 13.54 5.89
CA ARG A 13 -11.59 13.73 6.90
C ARG A 13 -11.97 13.05 8.22
N SER A 14 -13.22 13.15 8.63
CA SER A 14 -13.74 12.48 9.83
C SER A 14 -13.67 10.96 9.69
N ALA A 15 -14.12 10.41 8.56
CA ALA A 15 -14.03 8.97 8.26
C ALA A 15 -12.58 8.49 8.28
N TYR A 16 -11.66 9.21 7.62
CA TYR A 16 -10.24 8.88 7.63
C TYR A 16 -9.65 8.91 9.05
N ARG A 17 -10.01 9.89 9.89
CA ARG A 17 -9.55 9.95 11.29
C ARG A 17 -10.07 8.78 12.12
N LEU A 18 -11.34 8.39 11.94
CA LEU A 18 -11.91 7.20 12.59
C LEU A 18 -11.20 5.93 12.14
N PHE A 19 -10.99 5.78 10.83
CA PHE A 19 -10.23 4.68 10.27
C PHE A 19 -8.82 4.58 10.89
N LEU A 20 -8.08 5.68 10.98
CA LEU A 20 -6.75 5.69 11.61
C LEU A 20 -6.78 5.24 13.08
N ARG A 21 -7.86 5.54 13.82
CA ARG A 21 -8.06 5.07 15.19
C ARG A 21 -8.40 3.57 15.21
N ALA A 22 -9.28 3.11 14.33
CA ALA A 22 -9.63 1.69 14.18
C ALA A 22 -8.41 0.84 13.84
N VAL A 23 -7.57 1.28 12.89
CA VAL A 23 -6.29 0.62 12.58
C VAL A 23 -5.39 0.58 13.81
N SER A 24 -5.27 1.70 14.54
CA SER A 24 -4.48 1.75 15.78
C SER A 24 -4.97 0.74 16.83
N ALA A 25 -6.28 0.55 16.97
CA ALA A 25 -6.88 -0.39 17.91
C ALA A 25 -6.71 -1.85 17.44
N SER A 26 -6.90 -2.12 16.15
CA SER A 26 -6.81 -3.47 15.56
C SER A 26 -5.46 -4.17 15.78
N VAL A 27 -4.39 -3.38 15.93
CA VAL A 27 -3.02 -3.85 16.19
C VAL A 27 -2.56 -3.62 17.63
N LEU A 28 -3.50 -3.42 18.57
CA LEU A 28 -3.20 -3.22 19.99
C LEU A 28 -2.19 -2.09 20.22
N HIS A 29 -2.33 -1.00 19.46
CA HIS A 29 -1.46 0.17 19.51
C HIS A 29 0.02 -0.06 19.20
N ASN A 30 0.36 -1.17 18.51
CA ASN A 30 1.70 -1.38 17.99
C ASN A 30 2.05 -0.32 16.92
N LYS A 31 3.04 0.53 17.23
CA LYS A 31 3.46 1.66 16.37
C LYS A 31 3.94 1.23 14.98
N HIS A 32 4.67 0.11 14.88
CA HIS A 32 5.22 -0.36 13.61
C HIS A 32 4.14 -0.97 12.74
N ALA A 33 3.36 -1.89 13.28
CA ALA A 33 2.25 -2.53 12.57
C ALA A 33 1.23 -1.48 12.10
N LYS A 34 0.87 -0.51 12.96
CA LYS A 34 0.01 0.62 12.61
C LYS A 34 0.56 1.39 11.40
N ARG A 35 1.84 1.77 11.44
CA ARG A 35 2.46 2.54 10.37
C ARG A 35 2.46 1.79 9.05
N ASP A 36 2.75 0.49 9.10
CA ASP A 36 2.84 -0.36 7.92
C ASP A 36 1.44 -0.58 7.31
N LEU A 37 0.44 -0.88 8.14
CA LEU A 37 -0.95 -0.96 7.73
C LEU A 37 -1.48 0.36 7.12
N ILE A 38 -1.19 1.51 7.74
CA ILE A 38 -1.58 2.82 7.18
C ILE A 38 -0.98 3.01 5.77
N ARG A 39 0.25 2.55 5.52
CA ARG A 39 0.87 2.64 4.20
C ARG A 39 0.15 1.79 3.16
N ILE A 40 -0.36 0.63 3.55
CA ILE A 40 -1.14 -0.25 2.68
C ILE A 40 -2.47 0.41 2.27
N TRP A 41 -3.17 1.06 3.21
CA TRP A 41 -4.48 1.66 2.92
C TRP A 41 -4.43 3.08 2.37
N ARG A 42 -3.32 3.81 2.56
CA ARG A 42 -3.17 5.19 2.10
C ARG A 42 -3.47 5.39 0.60
N PRO A 43 -3.06 4.51 -0.33
CA PRO A 43 -3.42 4.63 -1.75
C PRO A 43 -4.93 4.64 -1.98
N SER A 44 -5.69 3.74 -1.35
CA SER A 44 -7.15 3.69 -1.48
C SER A 44 -7.82 5.00 -1.04
N PHE A 45 -7.40 5.56 0.10
CA PHE A 45 -7.90 6.87 0.55
C PHE A 45 -7.48 8.01 -0.37
N HIS A 46 -6.26 7.96 -0.93
CA HIS A 46 -5.81 8.97 -1.87
C HIS A 46 -6.62 8.96 -3.17
N ASP A 47 -6.94 7.77 -3.69
CA ASP A 47 -7.75 7.62 -4.89
C ASP A 47 -9.21 8.00 -4.63
N ALA A 48 -9.77 7.64 -3.46
CA ALA A 48 -11.08 8.11 -3.06
C ALA A 48 -11.16 9.64 -2.95
N ALA A 49 -10.14 10.28 -2.38
CA ALA A 49 -10.08 11.74 -2.32
C ALA A 49 -10.06 12.37 -3.72
N LYS A 50 -9.35 11.77 -4.69
CA LYS A 50 -9.37 12.25 -6.08
C LYS A 50 -10.75 12.14 -6.71
N VAL A 51 -11.44 11.01 -6.53
CA VAL A 51 -12.78 10.79 -7.11
C VAL A 51 -13.81 11.72 -6.47
N ILE A 52 -13.75 11.93 -5.16
CA ILE A 52 -14.63 12.87 -4.45
C ILE A 52 -14.39 14.29 -4.93
N CYS A 53 -13.14 14.75 -5.00
CA CYS A 53 -12.82 16.07 -5.54
C CYS A 53 -13.23 16.21 -7.00
N LYS A 54 -13.07 15.15 -7.80
CA LYS A 54 -13.52 15.12 -9.20
C LYS A 54 -15.04 15.28 -9.26
N ARG A 55 -15.81 14.50 -8.51
CA ARG A 55 -17.29 14.55 -8.49
C ARG A 55 -17.84 15.96 -8.24
N ASP A 56 -17.17 16.74 -7.39
CA ASP A 56 -17.59 18.09 -7.04
C ASP A 56 -17.23 19.15 -8.11
N ASP A 57 -16.53 18.76 -9.18
CA ASP A 57 -16.21 19.61 -10.33
C ASP A 57 -17.47 19.87 -11.18
N ARG A 58 -17.76 21.15 -11.40
CA ARG A 58 -18.95 21.61 -12.15
C ARG A 58 -18.85 21.38 -13.65
N SER A 59 -17.66 21.04 -14.15
CA SER A 59 -17.41 20.82 -15.59
C SER A 59 -17.74 19.40 -16.07
N LEU A 60 -18.09 18.49 -15.17
CA LEU A 60 -18.36 17.08 -15.51
C LEU A 60 -19.73 16.86 -16.13
N SER A 61 -19.79 15.89 -17.05
CA SER A 61 -21.06 15.40 -17.58
C SER A 61 -21.89 14.70 -16.49
N ALA A 62 -23.22 14.69 -16.65
CA ALA A 62 -24.12 14.01 -15.72
C ALA A 62 -23.79 12.51 -15.59
N ALA A 63 -23.41 11.85 -16.69
CA ALA A 63 -23.04 10.44 -16.71
C ALA A 63 -21.74 10.17 -15.93
N GLU A 64 -20.72 11.02 -16.06
CA GLU A 64 -19.47 10.88 -15.30
C GLU A 64 -19.66 11.16 -13.81
N ARG A 65 -20.52 12.12 -13.48
CA ARG A 65 -20.89 12.41 -12.09
C ARG A 65 -21.58 11.21 -11.45
N GLN A 66 -22.54 10.61 -12.12
CA GLN A 66 -23.22 9.39 -11.65
C GLN A 66 -22.23 8.23 -11.45
N ARG A 67 -21.26 8.04 -12.36
CA ARG A 67 -20.19 7.03 -12.18
C ARG A 67 -19.32 7.32 -10.96
N CYS A 68 -18.98 8.58 -10.71
CA CYS A 68 -18.21 8.96 -9.52
C CYS A 68 -19.01 8.74 -8.23
N GLU A 69 -20.31 9.04 -8.24
CA GLU A 69 -21.21 8.79 -7.12
C GLU A 69 -21.29 7.28 -6.80
N GLN A 70 -21.58 6.44 -7.80
CA GLN A 70 -21.59 4.98 -7.63
C GLN A 70 -20.28 4.42 -7.10
N TRP A 71 -19.15 4.93 -7.60
CA TRP A 71 -17.83 4.52 -7.13
C TRP A 71 -17.60 4.92 -5.67
N VAL A 72 -17.97 6.14 -5.29
CA VAL A 72 -17.82 6.64 -3.91
C VAL A 72 -18.72 5.86 -2.95
N ASP A 73 -19.93 5.54 -3.35
CA ASP A 73 -20.87 4.75 -2.53
C ASP A 73 -20.33 3.33 -2.34
N HIS A 74 -19.85 2.68 -3.40
CA HIS A 74 -19.23 1.36 -3.30
C HIS A 74 -17.97 1.37 -2.42
N TRP A 75 -17.11 2.39 -2.57
CA TRP A 75 -15.95 2.57 -1.71
C TRP A 75 -16.35 2.79 -0.25
N GLY A 76 -17.40 3.57 0.01
CA GLY A 76 -17.95 3.80 1.35
C GLY A 76 -18.42 2.50 2.00
N GLN A 77 -19.19 1.68 1.27
CA GLN A 77 -19.61 0.37 1.75
C GLN A 77 -18.43 -0.53 2.10
N ASN A 78 -17.41 -0.59 1.23
CA ASN A 78 -16.22 -1.39 1.50
C ASN A 78 -15.43 -0.86 2.69
N LEU A 79 -15.39 0.47 2.89
CA LEU A 79 -14.77 1.10 4.05
C LEU A 79 -15.50 0.72 5.34
N ASP A 80 -16.83 0.75 5.36
CA ASP A 80 -17.64 0.39 6.53
C ASP A 80 -17.41 -1.08 6.92
N ASN A 81 -17.47 -1.99 5.95
CA ASN A 81 -17.14 -3.41 6.16
C ASN A 81 -15.70 -3.58 6.71
N THR A 82 -14.76 -2.77 6.21
CA THR A 82 -13.37 -2.79 6.68
C THR A 82 -13.25 -2.26 8.11
N MET A 83 -13.99 -1.23 8.48
CA MET A 83 -14.02 -0.71 9.85
C MET A 83 -14.60 -1.73 10.83
N GLU A 84 -15.66 -2.44 10.44
CA GLU A 84 -16.21 -3.55 11.21
C GLU A 84 -15.19 -4.69 11.38
N PHE A 85 -14.50 -5.06 10.30
CA PHE A 85 -13.42 -6.03 10.35
C PHE A 85 -12.28 -5.60 11.29
N LEU A 86 -11.86 -4.34 11.27
CA LEU A 86 -10.83 -3.79 12.16
C LEU A 86 -11.28 -3.77 13.62
N LEU A 87 -12.56 -3.46 13.88
CA LEU A 87 -13.15 -3.53 15.22
C LEU A 87 -13.16 -4.98 15.74
N SER A 88 -13.56 -5.93 14.89
CA SER A 88 -13.49 -7.36 15.21
C SER A 88 -12.05 -7.81 15.50
N SER A 89 -11.07 -7.34 14.72
CA SER A 89 -9.64 -7.58 14.96
C SER A 89 -9.11 -6.95 16.26
N ALA A 90 -9.73 -5.86 16.75
CA ALA A 90 -9.32 -5.21 17.99
C ALA A 90 -9.87 -5.95 19.21
N ASN A 91 -11.10 -6.44 19.12
CA ASN A 91 -11.79 -7.12 20.22
C ASN A 91 -11.46 -8.61 20.30
N SER A 92 -11.14 -9.25 19.17
CA SER A 92 -10.86 -10.67 19.11
C SER A 92 -9.40 -10.95 18.72
N GLY A 93 -8.77 -11.92 19.38
CA GLY A 93 -7.51 -12.53 18.92
C GLY A 93 -7.71 -13.55 17.77
N GLY A 94 -8.86 -13.48 17.09
CA GLY A 94 -9.31 -14.47 16.12
C GLY A 94 -8.66 -14.32 14.75
N LEU A 95 -9.39 -14.78 13.72
CA LEU A 95 -8.90 -14.75 12.33
C LEU A 95 -8.62 -13.32 11.84
N ALA A 96 -9.50 -12.37 12.18
CA ALA A 96 -9.33 -10.97 11.79
C ALA A 96 -8.00 -10.39 12.30
N HIS A 97 -7.63 -10.69 13.55
CA HIS A 97 -6.35 -10.27 14.13
C HIS A 97 -5.14 -10.94 13.45
N LYS A 98 -5.25 -12.22 13.10
CA LYS A 98 -4.20 -12.91 12.33
C LYS A 98 -4.01 -12.28 10.96
N VAL A 99 -5.11 -11.92 10.28
CA VAL A 99 -5.06 -11.28 8.96
C VAL A 99 -4.44 -9.88 9.06
N THR A 100 -4.88 -9.02 9.99
CA THR A 100 -4.28 -7.68 10.16
C THR A 100 -2.79 -7.75 10.52
N ARG A 101 -2.40 -8.69 11.39
CA ARG A 101 -1.00 -8.97 11.71
C ARG A 101 -0.23 -9.42 10.46
N ASN A 102 -0.74 -10.38 9.70
CA ASN A 102 -0.08 -10.90 8.51
C ASN A 102 0.10 -9.81 7.44
N LEU A 103 -0.91 -8.97 7.21
CA LEU A 103 -0.80 -7.82 6.30
C LEU A 103 0.35 -6.88 6.69
N SER A 104 0.49 -6.60 7.99
CA SER A 104 1.58 -5.76 8.49
C SER A 104 2.96 -6.39 8.23
N GLN A 105 3.09 -7.70 8.47
CA GLN A 105 4.33 -8.45 8.23
C GLN A 105 4.66 -8.54 6.75
N LEU A 106 3.66 -8.71 5.91
CA LEU A 106 3.78 -8.79 4.47
C LEU A 106 4.29 -7.47 3.90
N HIS A 107 3.69 -6.34 4.29
CA HIS A 107 4.20 -5.03 3.90
C HIS A 107 5.63 -4.79 4.43
N PHE A 108 5.95 -5.20 5.66
CA PHE A 108 7.31 -5.11 6.17
C PHE A 108 8.31 -5.92 5.33
N GLY A 109 7.95 -7.16 4.98
CA GLY A 109 8.76 -8.03 4.12
C GLY A 109 8.98 -7.43 2.73
N TYR A 110 7.91 -6.93 2.11
CA TYR A 110 7.99 -6.22 0.83
C TYR A 110 8.86 -4.97 0.92
N TYR A 111 8.66 -4.13 1.93
CA TYR A 111 9.46 -2.92 2.13
C TYR A 111 10.95 -3.24 2.26
N ARG A 112 11.29 -4.28 3.03
CA ARG A 112 12.67 -4.75 3.18
C ARG A 112 13.22 -5.27 1.87
N TRP A 113 12.47 -6.11 1.15
CA TRP A 113 12.87 -6.63 -0.15
C TRP A 113 13.12 -5.49 -1.15
N VAL A 114 12.19 -4.56 -1.31
CA VAL A 114 12.36 -3.41 -2.22
C VAL A 114 13.59 -2.56 -1.83
N LYS A 115 13.77 -2.27 -0.54
CA LYS A 115 14.91 -1.50 -0.05
C LYS A 115 16.24 -2.20 -0.34
N ASP A 116 16.32 -3.50 -0.08
CA ASP A 116 17.57 -4.28 -0.20
C ASP A 116 17.89 -4.68 -1.64
N SER A 117 16.86 -4.88 -2.48
CA SER A 117 16.98 -5.36 -3.85
C SER A 117 17.02 -4.24 -4.88
N LEU A 118 16.10 -3.27 -4.81
CA LEU A 118 15.91 -2.24 -5.84
C LEU A 118 16.59 -0.92 -5.49
N PHE A 119 16.61 -0.54 -4.20
CA PHE A 119 17.12 0.75 -3.75
C PHE A 119 18.33 0.64 -2.83
N ARG A 120 19.10 -0.45 -2.96
CA ARG A 120 20.33 -0.61 -2.16
C ARG A 120 21.23 0.60 -2.44
N PRO A 121 21.57 1.41 -1.42
CA PRO A 121 22.50 2.50 -1.62
C PRO A 121 23.82 1.91 -2.10
N ILE A 122 24.34 2.45 -3.21
CA ILE A 122 25.72 2.19 -3.63
C ILE A 122 26.58 2.86 -2.58
N LEU A 123 27.09 2.07 -1.64
CA LEU A 123 28.11 2.51 -0.71
C LEU A 123 29.37 2.73 -1.54
N TRP A 124 29.84 3.98 -1.60
CA TRP A 124 31.14 4.29 -2.19
C TRP A 124 32.22 3.57 -1.39
N ASP A 125 33.01 2.74 -2.06
CA ASP A 125 34.19 2.09 -1.48
C ASP A 125 35.41 2.96 -1.82
N PRO A 126 36.15 3.53 -0.85
CA PRO A 126 37.31 4.36 -1.13
C PRO A 126 38.54 3.54 -1.58
N SER A 127 38.50 2.21 -1.54
CA SER A 127 39.63 1.38 -1.93
C SER A 127 39.84 1.41 -3.45
N PRO A 128 41.05 1.75 -3.96
CA PRO A 128 41.34 1.76 -5.40
C PRO A 128 41.19 0.37 -6.05
N GLU A 129 41.36 -0.72 -5.28
CA GLU A 129 41.17 -2.09 -5.76
C GLU A 129 39.70 -2.46 -6.02
N SER A 130 38.76 -1.73 -5.41
CA SER A 130 37.32 -1.92 -5.63
C SER A 130 36.88 -1.39 -7.00
N HIS A 131 37.60 -0.40 -7.53
CA HIS A 131 37.37 0.25 -8.82
C HIS A 131 38.22 -0.33 -9.95
N ALA A 132 39.19 -1.18 -9.63
CA ALA A 132 39.93 -1.93 -10.65
C ALA A 132 38.95 -2.85 -11.40
N ASN A 133 38.97 -2.79 -12.74
CA ASN A 133 38.13 -3.62 -13.62
C ASN A 133 38.48 -5.10 -13.44
N LYS A 134 37.90 -5.75 -12.42
CA LYS A 134 38.04 -7.18 -12.19
C LYS A 134 37.32 -7.89 -13.34
N LYS A 135 38.03 -8.76 -14.07
CA LYS A 135 37.42 -9.59 -15.10
C LYS A 135 36.30 -10.42 -14.44
N PRO A 136 35.09 -10.45 -15.02
CA PRO A 136 34.01 -11.27 -14.49
C PRO A 136 34.49 -12.72 -14.44
N THR A 137 34.40 -13.31 -13.25
CA THR A 137 34.66 -14.75 -13.09
C THR A 137 33.35 -15.48 -13.37
N LEU A 138 33.42 -16.68 -13.96
CA LEU A 138 32.24 -17.54 -14.15
C LEU A 138 31.41 -17.71 -12.87
N ARG A 139 32.09 -17.72 -11.70
CA ARG A 139 31.44 -17.78 -10.39
C ARG A 139 30.69 -16.50 -10.03
N ALA A 140 31.22 -15.32 -10.39
CA ALA A 140 30.54 -14.04 -10.19
C ALA A 140 29.32 -13.92 -11.11
N ASP A 141 29.45 -14.34 -12.38
CA ASP A 141 28.35 -14.30 -13.35
C ASP A 141 27.21 -15.25 -12.94
N ASN A 142 27.53 -16.48 -12.53
CA ASN A 142 26.55 -17.43 -12.01
C ASN A 142 25.82 -16.91 -10.76
N ARG A 143 26.51 -16.17 -9.88
CA ARG A 143 25.91 -15.52 -8.71
C ARG A 143 24.98 -14.37 -9.12
N ALA A 144 25.40 -13.55 -10.07
CA ALA A 144 24.59 -12.44 -10.60
C ALA A 144 23.32 -12.96 -11.27
N GLU A 145 23.42 -14.00 -12.10
CA GLU A 145 22.28 -14.62 -12.77
C GLU A 145 21.32 -15.27 -11.77
N LYS A 146 21.84 -16.00 -10.76
CA LYS A 146 21.00 -16.55 -9.67
C LYS A 146 20.26 -15.45 -8.91
N LYS A 147 20.93 -14.31 -8.66
CA LYS A 147 20.32 -13.15 -8.01
C LYS A 147 19.21 -12.55 -8.87
N LYS A 148 19.45 -12.40 -10.18
CA LYS A 148 18.46 -11.90 -11.14
C LYS A 148 17.23 -12.80 -11.22
N ARG A 149 17.42 -14.13 -11.26
CA ARG A 149 16.33 -15.10 -11.23
C ARG A 149 15.50 -15.00 -9.95
N ARG A 150 16.16 -14.85 -8.80
CA ARG A 150 15.46 -14.65 -7.53
C ARG A 150 14.64 -13.36 -7.51
N MET A 151 15.20 -12.26 -8.02
CA MET A 151 14.48 -10.98 -8.12
C MET A 151 13.22 -11.10 -8.98
N ARG A 152 13.30 -11.79 -10.12
CA ARG A 152 12.15 -12.05 -11.00
C ARG A 152 11.07 -12.86 -10.28
N PHE A 153 11.47 -13.94 -9.61
CA PHE A 153 10.55 -14.78 -8.84
C PHE A 153 9.84 -13.99 -7.74
N ASP A 154 10.58 -13.16 -7.00
CA ASP A 154 9.99 -12.32 -5.95
C ASP A 154 9.01 -11.29 -6.55
N GLU A 155 9.35 -10.65 -7.67
CA GLU A 155 8.50 -9.68 -8.37
C GLU A 155 7.20 -10.32 -8.90
N GLU A 156 7.31 -11.46 -9.58
CA GLU A 156 6.16 -12.25 -10.05
C GLU A 156 5.30 -12.73 -8.87
N GLY A 157 5.92 -13.17 -7.78
CA GLY A 157 5.23 -13.61 -6.57
C GLY A 157 4.43 -12.49 -5.90
N PHE A 158 5.01 -11.28 -5.80
CA PHE A 158 4.27 -10.12 -5.28
C PHE A 158 3.15 -9.66 -6.22
N GLY A 159 3.35 -9.76 -7.54
CA GLY A 159 2.31 -9.48 -8.53
C GLY A 159 1.11 -10.43 -8.42
N ALA A 160 1.37 -11.74 -8.35
CA ALA A 160 0.32 -12.76 -8.18
C ALA A 160 -0.43 -12.60 -6.85
N LEU A 161 0.29 -12.24 -5.78
CA LEU A 161 -0.30 -11.94 -4.49
C LEU A 161 -1.20 -10.69 -4.55
N GLU A 162 -0.76 -9.63 -5.23
CA GLU A 162 -1.59 -8.42 -5.40
C GLU A 162 -2.91 -8.75 -6.11
N GLU A 163 -2.86 -9.57 -7.16
CA GLU A 163 -4.07 -9.97 -7.88
C GLU A 163 -4.98 -10.84 -7.02
N THR A 164 -4.42 -11.75 -6.22
CA THR A 164 -5.18 -12.54 -5.24
C THR A 164 -5.87 -11.64 -4.20
N VAL A 165 -5.17 -10.61 -3.72
CA VAL A 165 -5.74 -9.62 -2.81
C VAL A 165 -6.89 -8.87 -3.49
N ARG A 166 -6.76 -8.45 -4.76
CA ARG A 166 -7.86 -7.78 -5.49
C ARG A 166 -9.08 -8.67 -5.66
N MET A 167 -8.88 -9.96 -6.00
CA MET A 167 -9.98 -10.92 -6.08
C MET A 167 -10.66 -11.12 -4.73
N ALA A 168 -9.89 -11.17 -3.65
CA ALA A 168 -10.42 -11.28 -2.30
C ALA A 168 -11.23 -10.03 -1.92
N GLU A 169 -10.72 -8.82 -2.19
CA GLU A 169 -11.45 -7.57 -1.96
C GLU A 169 -12.77 -7.52 -2.73
N ALA A 170 -12.77 -7.93 -4.00
CA ALA A 170 -13.96 -7.98 -4.83
C ALA A 170 -15.01 -8.97 -4.30
N THR A 171 -14.57 -10.08 -3.70
CA THR A 171 -15.46 -11.12 -3.18
C THR A 171 -15.99 -10.77 -1.78
N SER A 172 -15.14 -10.25 -0.90
CA SER A 172 -15.48 -9.99 0.50
C SER A 172 -16.03 -8.59 0.74
N GLY A 173 -15.94 -7.68 -0.23
CA GLY A 173 -16.28 -6.27 -0.05
C GLY A 173 -15.43 -5.58 1.02
N LEU A 174 -14.17 -6.00 1.17
CA LEU A 174 -13.21 -5.41 2.12
C LEU A 174 -12.16 -4.60 1.36
N LEU A 175 -11.61 -3.59 2.01
CA LEU A 175 -10.40 -2.90 1.56
C LEU A 175 -9.21 -3.53 2.28
N LEU A 176 -8.42 -4.33 1.57
CA LEU A 176 -7.15 -4.88 2.06
C LEU A 176 -5.97 -3.97 1.70
N GLY A 177 -6.17 -3.07 0.73
CA GLY A 177 -5.27 -2.00 0.33
C GLY A 177 -4.19 -2.44 -0.64
N ARG A 178 -3.19 -1.58 -0.87
CA ARG A 178 -2.15 -1.76 -1.89
C ARG A 178 -0.77 -1.59 -1.29
N ILE A 179 0.10 -2.57 -1.51
CA ILE A 179 1.47 -2.54 -1.01
C ILE A 179 2.31 -1.72 -1.99
N GLN A 180 2.72 -0.52 -1.59
CA GLN A 180 3.54 0.37 -2.42
C GLN A 180 4.79 0.83 -1.67
N TYR A 181 5.91 0.89 -2.38
CA TYR A 181 7.13 1.47 -1.83
C TYR A 181 7.26 2.93 -2.25
N PHE A 182 7.25 3.83 -1.28
CA PHE A 182 7.56 5.24 -1.50
C PHE A 182 9.02 5.51 -1.09
N LYS A 183 9.88 5.81 -2.07
CA LYS A 183 11.22 6.33 -1.78
C LYS A 183 11.06 7.70 -1.15
N LYS A 184 11.51 7.88 0.10
CA LYS A 184 11.65 9.22 0.68
C LYS A 184 12.70 9.97 -0.16
N LYS A 185 12.33 11.12 -0.71
CA LYS A 185 13.32 12.08 -1.23
C LYS A 185 14.21 12.47 -0.04
N ALA A 186 15.52 12.28 -0.20
CA ALA A 186 16.53 12.71 0.75
C ALA A 186 16.67 14.23 0.70
#